data_AF-A0AAU9TCP2-F1
#
_entry.id   AF-A0AAU9TCP2-F1
#
_cell.length_a   1.000
_cell.length_b   1.000
_cell.length_c   1.000
_cell.angle_alpha   90.00
_cell.angle_beta   90.00
_cell.angle_gamma   90.00
#
_symmetry.space_group_name_H-M   'P 1'
#
loop_
_entity.id
_entity.type
_entity.pdbx_description
1 polymer ?
#
loop_
_entity_poly.entity_id
_entity_poly.type
_entity_poly.pdbx_seq_one_letter_code
_entity_poly.pdbx_strand_id
1 'polypeptide(L)'
;MLVLQGRIGDLLDAGVNRSPSAYLNNPAEERSKYKHNVDTEMTLLKFVDDEWGSIGSFNWFATHGTSMSRSNSLISGDNKELLHGLWKIVSKKCFSEGF
;
A
#
# COMPACT_ATOMS: atom_id res chain seq x y z
N MET A 1 7.14 -25.25 5.47
CA MET A 1 8.30 -24.33 5.63
C MET A 1 7.83 -22.94 5.22
N LEU A 2 8.29 -21.90 5.91
CA LEU A 2 7.86 -20.53 5.58
C LEU A 2 8.67 -19.97 4.40
N VAL A 3 7.98 -19.61 3.33
CA VAL A 3 8.49 -18.97 2.12
C VAL A 3 8.05 -17.51 2.07
N LEU A 4 8.99 -16.63 1.75
CA LEU A 4 8.74 -15.20 1.52
C LEU A 4 8.66 -14.91 0.03
N GLN A 5 7.56 -14.28 -0.39
CA GLN A 5 7.38 -13.83 -1.78
C GLN A 5 7.32 -12.30 -1.81
N GLY A 6 8.29 -11.67 -2.47
CA GLY A 6 8.34 -10.22 -2.68
C GLY A 6 7.77 -9.82 -4.03
N ARG A 7 6.95 -8.75 -4.07
CA ARG A 7 6.48 -8.10 -5.31
C ARG A 7 6.62 -6.59 -5.18
N ILE A 8 6.95 -5.96 -6.30
CA ILE A 8 6.97 -4.50 -6.47
C ILE A 8 6.01 -4.16 -7.60
N GLY A 9 5.26 -3.07 -7.48
CA GLY A 9 4.40 -2.58 -8.54
C GLY A 9 4.03 -1.11 -8.37
N ASP A 10 3.65 -0.48 -9.47
CA ASP A 10 3.17 0.90 -9.47
C ASP A 10 1.68 0.96 -9.12
N LEU A 11 1.35 1.80 -8.14
CA LEU A 11 -0.02 2.16 -7.79
C LEU A 11 -0.26 3.63 -8.09
N LEU A 12 -0.85 3.88 -9.26
CA LEU A 12 -1.23 5.21 -9.70
C LEU A 12 -2.55 5.65 -9.02
N ASP A 13 -2.75 6.96 -8.93
CA ASP A 13 -4.00 7.59 -8.45
C ASP A 13 -4.40 7.27 -6.99
N ALA A 14 -3.48 6.73 -6.17
CA ALA A 14 -3.69 6.44 -4.75
C ALA A 14 -3.15 7.53 -3.79
N GLY A 15 -2.74 8.68 -4.33
CA GLY A 15 -2.22 9.80 -3.56
C GLY A 15 -1.91 11.01 -4.44
N VAL A 16 -1.68 12.14 -3.78
CA VAL A 16 -1.23 13.38 -4.43
C VAL A 16 -0.17 14.06 -3.57
N ASN A 17 0.76 14.77 -4.21
CA ASN A 17 1.72 15.59 -3.50
C ASN A 17 0.99 16.83 -2.93
N ARG A 18 0.84 16.90 -1.61
CA ARG A 18 0.19 18.01 -0.91
C ARG A 18 1.01 19.30 -0.85
N SER A 19 2.24 19.31 -1.38
CA SER A 19 3.14 20.47 -1.38
C SER A 19 4.00 20.50 -2.66
N PRO A 20 3.38 20.63 -3.85
CA PRO A 20 4.10 20.53 -5.12
C PRO A 20 5.13 21.65 -5.32
N SER A 21 4.87 22.85 -4.78
CA SER A 21 5.82 23.97 -4.84
C SER A 21 7.12 23.67 -4.09
N ALA A 22 7.05 23.01 -2.94
CA ALA A 22 8.22 22.59 -2.18
C ALA A 22 9.03 21.53 -2.94
N TYR A 23 8.35 20.55 -3.56
CA TYR A 23 8.99 19.56 -4.41
C TYR A 23 9.75 20.20 -5.59
N LEU A 24 9.20 21.24 -6.22
CA LEU A 24 9.86 21.95 -7.32
C LEU A 24 11.17 22.65 -6.92
N ASN A 25 11.38 22.90 -5.63
CA ASN A 25 12.64 23.45 -5.12
C ASN A 25 13.77 22.42 -5.06
N ASN A 26 13.49 21.13 -5.27
CA ASN A 26 14.54 20.13 -5.40
C ASN A 26 15.36 20.34 -6.69
N PRO A 27 16.67 20.03 -6.69
CA PRO A 27 17.52 20.14 -7.87
C PRO A 27 16.92 19.44 -9.09
N ALA A 28 17.01 20.07 -10.27
CA ALA A 28 16.43 19.53 -11.49
C ALA A 28 16.99 18.14 -11.85
N GLU A 29 18.28 17.90 -11.57
CA GLU A 29 18.94 16.60 -11.75
C GLU A 29 18.40 15.52 -10.79
N GLU A 30 17.95 15.89 -9.60
CA GLU A 30 17.32 14.94 -8.68
C GLU A 30 15.91 14.61 -9.13
N ARG A 31 15.11 15.62 -9.49
CA ARG A 31 13.73 15.43 -9.97
C ARG A 31 13.66 14.61 -11.26
N SER A 32 14.64 14.74 -12.16
CA SER A 32 14.65 13.99 -13.43
C SER A 32 14.86 12.48 -13.26
N LYS A 33 15.28 12.01 -12.07
CA LYS A 33 15.40 10.59 -11.75
C LYS A 33 14.06 9.91 -11.52
N TYR A 34 13.00 10.69 -11.28
CA TYR A 34 11.68 10.19 -10.92
C TYR A 34 10.65 10.59 -11.97
N LYS A 35 9.75 9.65 -12.29
CA LYS A 35 8.67 9.88 -13.27
C LYS A 35 7.56 10.78 -12.73
N HIS A 36 7.35 10.76 -11.42
CA HIS A 36 6.25 11.43 -10.72
C HIS A 36 6.78 12.21 -9.51
N ASN A 37 6.01 13.21 -9.06
CA ASN A 37 6.28 13.93 -7.81
C ASN A 37 5.59 13.30 -6.59
N VAL A 38 5.06 12.09 -6.77
CA VAL A 38 4.45 11.21 -5.77
C VAL A 38 5.16 9.87 -5.91
N ASP A 39 5.43 9.21 -4.78
CA ASP A 39 5.94 7.85 -4.79
C ASP A 39 4.81 6.87 -5.12
N THR A 40 4.90 6.25 -6.29
CA THR A 40 3.91 5.30 -6.82
C THR A 40 4.30 3.86 -6.51
N GLU A 41 5.50 3.60 -6.01
CA GLU A 41 5.98 2.25 -5.80
C GLU A 41 5.37 1.64 -4.55
N MET A 42 4.76 0.47 -4.72
CA MET A 42 4.23 -0.34 -3.64
C MET A 42 5.06 -1.62 -3.54
N THR A 43 5.55 -1.91 -2.33
CA THR A 43 6.24 -3.17 -2.03
C THR A 43 5.33 -4.10 -1.23
N LEU A 44 5.14 -5.33 -1.69
CA LEU A 44 4.38 -6.38 -1.02
C LEU A 44 5.31 -7.52 -0.62
N LEU A 45 5.30 -7.88 0.66
CA LEU A 45 5.91 -9.09 1.19
C LEU A 45 4.80 -10.06 1.62
N LYS A 46 4.71 -11.22 0.98
CA LYS A 46 3.73 -12.26 1.30
C LYS A 46 4.40 -13.40 2.06
N PHE A 47 3.74 -13.83 3.13
CA PHE A 47 4.15 -14.96 3.96
C PHE A 47 3.33 -16.19 3.56
N VAL A 48 4.01 -17.22 3.06
CA VAL A 48 3.39 -18.46 2.60
C VAL A 48 4.04 -19.62 3.33
N ASP A 49 3.24 -20.49 3.93
CA ASP A 49 3.71 -21.78 4.40
C ASP A 49 3.24 -22.89 3.46
N ASP A 50 4.08 -23.91 3.31
CA ASP A 50 3.82 -25.02 2.39
C ASP A 50 2.62 -25.90 2.80
N GLU A 51 2.29 -25.96 4.08
CA GLU A 51 1.16 -26.76 4.61
C GLU A 51 -0.13 -25.94 4.67
N TRP A 52 -0.03 -24.70 5.14
CA TRP A 52 -1.20 -23.85 5.45
C TRP A 52 -1.53 -22.83 4.35
N GLY A 53 -0.70 -22.73 3.31
CA GLY A 53 -0.85 -21.73 2.26
C GLY A 53 -0.48 -20.32 2.76
N SER A 54 -1.18 -19.28 2.31
CA SER A 54 -0.75 -17.92 2.69
C SER A 54 -1.22 -17.55 4.08
N ILE A 55 -0.29 -17.11 4.91
CA ILE A 55 -0.52 -16.78 6.32
C ILE A 55 -0.73 -15.28 6.52
N GLY A 56 -0.12 -14.47 5.67
CA GLY A 56 -0.11 -13.02 5.86
C GLY A 56 0.50 -12.26 4.71
N SER A 57 0.39 -10.93 4.78
CA SER A 57 1.18 -10.04 3.94
C SER A 57 1.51 -8.74 4.67
N PHE A 58 2.57 -8.09 4.22
CA PHE A 58 2.98 -6.76 4.61
C PHE A 58 3.09 -5.90 3.36
N ASN A 59 2.53 -4.70 3.40
CA ASN A 59 2.49 -3.79 2.26
C ASN A 59 3.07 -2.43 2.66
N TRP A 60 4.03 -1.95 1.87
CA TRP A 60 4.63 -0.64 2.02
C TRP A 60 4.22 0.26 0.86
N PHE A 61 3.53 1.36 1.18
CA PHE A 61 3.08 2.36 0.22
C PHE A 61 2.96 3.75 0.87
N ALA A 62 3.51 4.77 0.22
CA ALA A 62 3.62 6.12 0.76
C ALA A 62 2.35 6.96 0.50
N THR A 63 1.33 6.77 1.35
CA THR A 63 0.14 7.64 1.38
C THR A 63 -0.25 8.05 2.80
N HIS A 64 -0.93 9.17 2.93
CA HIS A 64 -1.44 9.66 4.22
C HIS A 64 -2.74 8.95 4.60
N GLY A 65 -2.85 8.50 5.86
CA GLY A 65 -4.09 7.97 6.43
C GLY A 65 -5.03 9.09 6.88
N THR A 66 -5.50 9.89 5.91
CA THR A 66 -6.35 11.06 6.15
C THR A 66 -7.55 11.11 5.21
N SER A 67 -8.05 9.95 4.77
CA SER A 67 -9.28 9.84 3.98
C SER A 67 -10.51 10.19 4.81
N MET A 68 -10.51 9.88 6.10
CA MET A 68 -11.49 10.37 7.06
C MET A 68 -11.12 11.81 7.44
N SER A 69 -12.08 12.72 7.29
CA SER A 69 -11.86 14.13 7.60
C SER A 69 -11.76 14.36 9.12
N ARG A 70 -11.26 15.54 9.50
CA ARG A 70 -11.20 15.99 10.90
C ARG A 70 -12.55 15.96 11.63
N SER A 71 -13.67 16.08 10.91
CA SER A 71 -15.01 16.04 11.51
C SER A 71 -15.51 14.64 11.83
N ASN A 72 -14.79 13.59 11.43
CA ASN A 72 -15.13 12.22 11.79
C ASN A 72 -14.97 12.02 13.30
N SER A 73 -16.03 11.53 13.96
CA SER A 73 -16.08 11.26 15.40
C SER A 73 -15.88 9.79 15.75
N LEU A 74 -15.71 8.91 14.75
CA LEU A 74 -15.58 7.47 14.94
C LEU A 74 -14.11 7.04 14.94
N ILE A 75 -13.77 6.06 15.78
CA ILE A 75 -12.47 5.37 15.72
C ILE A 75 -12.36 4.67 14.36
N SER A 76 -11.29 4.96 13.62
CA SER A 76 -11.04 4.39 12.29
C SER A 76 -9.55 4.23 12.06
N GLY A 77 -9.16 3.15 11.37
CA GLY A 77 -7.80 2.98 10.85
C GLY A 77 -7.61 3.56 9.43
N ASP A 78 -8.60 4.31 8.94
CA ASP A 78 -8.56 5.06 7.68
C ASP A 78 -8.33 4.16 6.45
N ASN A 79 -7.79 4.71 5.36
CA ASN A 79 -7.59 4.02 4.09
C ASN A 79 -6.69 2.77 4.19
N LYS A 80 -5.66 2.80 5.04
CA LYS A 80 -4.73 1.66 5.23
C LYS A 80 -5.39 0.49 5.94
N GLU A 81 -6.20 0.75 6.98
CA GLU A 81 -6.91 -0.33 7.66
C GLU A 81 -8.07 -0.85 6.82
N LEU A 82 -8.73 0.00 6.02
CA LEU A 82 -9.72 -0.48 5.05
C LEU A 82 -9.10 -1.46 4.05
N LEU A 83 -7.89 -1.16 3.55
CA LEU A 83 -7.13 -2.08 2.69
C LEU A 83 -6.86 -3.42 3.40
N HIS A 84 -6.40 -3.39 4.65
CA HIS A 84 -6.16 -4.60 5.45
C HIS A 84 -7.44 -5.42 5.68
N GLY A 85 -8.54 -4.75 6.02
CA GLY A 85 -9.85 -5.37 6.21
C GLY A 85 -10.35 -6.07 4.94
N LEU A 86 -10.25 -5.40 3.79
CA LEU A 86 -10.58 -5.97 2.48
C LEU A 86 -9.68 -7.16 2.15
N TRP A 87 -8.37 -7.05 2.39
CA TRP A 87 -7.44 -8.17 2.19
C TRP A 87 -7.85 -9.38 3.03
N LYS A 88 -8.22 -9.20 4.31
CA LYS A 88 -8.70 -10.30 5.15
C LYS A 88 -9.98 -10.94 4.61
N ILE A 89 -10.92 -10.14 4.10
CA ILE A 89 -12.18 -10.64 3.53
C ILE A 89 -11.90 -11.44 2.25
N VAL A 90 -11.17 -10.85 1.31
CA VAL A 90 -10.87 -11.46 0.01
C VAL A 90 -9.98 -12.69 0.18
N SER A 91 -8.96 -12.62 1.03
CA SER A 91 -8.06 -13.73 1.29
C SER A 91 -8.78 -14.92 1.92
N LYS A 92 -9.63 -14.70 2.94
CA LYS A 92 -10.44 -15.78 3.50
C LYS A 92 -11.32 -16.47 2.45
N LYS A 93 -11.85 -15.70 1.50
CA LYS A 93 -12.69 -16.20 0.41
C LYS A 93 -11.90 -16.98 -0.64
N CYS A 94 -10.74 -16.48 -1.06
CA CYS A 94 -9.86 -17.19 -1.99
C CYS A 94 -9.22 -18.45 -1.38
N PHE A 95 -8.97 -18.48 -0.06
CA PHE A 95 -8.47 -19.69 0.61
C PHE A 95 -9.57 -20.75 0.83
N SER A 96 -10.84 -20.36 0.95
CA SER A 96 -11.94 -21.34 1.02
C SER A 96 -12.32 -21.92 -0.34
N GLU A 97 -12.02 -21.23 -1.44
CA GLU A 97 -12.48 -21.59 -2.79
C GLU A 97 -11.40 -22.23 -3.69
N GLY A 98 -10.14 -22.32 -3.24
CA GLY A 98 -9.09 -23.12 -3.90
C GLY A 98 -8.81 -22.72 -5.35
N PHE A 99 -7.92 -21.74 -5.55
CA PHE A 99 -7.25 -21.51 -6.84
C PHE A 99 -5.89 -22.20 -6.87
#